data_AF-A0A426ZHB8-F1
#
_entry.id   AF-A0A426ZHB8-F1
#
_cell.length_a   1.000
_cell.length_b   1.000
_cell.length_c   1.000
_cell.angle_alpha   90.00
_cell.angle_beta   90.00
_cell.angle_gamma   90.00
#
_symmetry.space_group_name_H-M   'P 1'
#
loop_
_entity.id
_entity.type
_entity.pdbx_description
1 polymer ?
#
loop_
_entity_poly.entity_id
_entity_poly.type
_entity_poly.pdbx_seq_one_letter_code
_entity_poly.pdbx_strand_id
1 'polypeptide(L)'
;MSSSQRKLGRWRYKSRTYDSYYEGIMFPLNVTEELGDWPEMHVRQRKWVTVAEAREGCQHPWMKEALERLVKRLSSSCRRRSSSSTTTIAAS
;
A
#
# COMPACT_ATOMS: atom_id res chain seq x y z
N MET A 1 -6.21 19.56 -2.19
CA MET A 1 -7.28 18.60 -2.58
C MET A 1 -6.76 17.19 -2.34
N SER A 2 -7.18 16.54 -1.25
CA SER A 2 -6.71 15.20 -0.90
C SER A 2 -7.26 14.18 -1.90
N SER A 3 -6.38 13.58 -2.70
CA SER A 3 -6.74 12.44 -3.53
C SER A 3 -6.96 11.25 -2.61
N SER A 4 -8.21 11.00 -2.23
CA SER A 4 -8.58 9.84 -1.41
C SER A 4 -8.07 8.56 -2.07
N GLN A 5 -7.04 7.95 -1.48
CA GLN A 5 -6.42 6.77 -2.06
C GLN A 5 -7.43 5.62 -2.07
N ARG A 6 -7.62 5.01 -3.25
CA ARG A 6 -8.62 3.96 -3.45
C ARG A 6 -8.28 2.73 -2.62
N LYS A 7 -9.27 2.15 -1.92
CA LYS A 7 -9.11 0.87 -1.19
C LYS A 7 -8.41 -0.18 -2.03
N LEU A 8 -7.45 -0.91 -1.44
CA LEU A 8 -6.77 -2.06 -2.05
C LEU A 8 -7.72 -3.25 -2.17
N GLY A 9 -8.61 -3.41 -1.20
CA GLY A 9 -9.60 -4.47 -1.19
C GLY A 9 -10.33 -4.57 0.14
N ARG A 10 -11.08 -5.66 0.26
CA ARG A 10 -11.89 -6.03 1.42
C ARG A 10 -11.80 -7.54 1.57
N TRP A 11 -11.52 -8.01 2.77
CA TRP A 11 -11.31 -9.43 3.06
C TRP A 11 -12.04 -9.81 4.33
N ARG A 12 -12.65 -11.00 4.35
CA ARG A 12 -13.16 -11.61 5.59
C ARG A 12 -12.08 -12.50 6.18
N TYR A 13 -11.87 -12.40 7.48
CA TYR A 13 -10.92 -13.25 8.21
C TYR A 13 -11.52 -13.70 9.53
N LYS A 14 -11.11 -14.87 10.02
CA LYS A 14 -11.54 -15.41 11.31
C LYS A 14 -10.65 -14.81 12.41
N SER A 15 -11.25 -14.33 13.50
CA SER A 15 -10.46 -13.88 14.65
C SER A 15 -9.77 -15.06 15.32
N ARG A 16 -8.59 -14.78 15.90
CA ARG A 16 -7.83 -15.76 16.68
C ARG A 16 -8.37 -15.91 18.10
N THR A 17 -9.01 -14.87 18.63
CA THR A 17 -9.48 -14.82 20.02
C THR A 17 -10.97 -15.08 20.14
N TYR A 18 -11.73 -14.73 19.10
CA TYR A 18 -13.19 -14.87 19.06
C TYR A 18 -13.54 -15.80 17.90
N ASP A 19 -14.49 -16.72 18.10
CA ASP A 19 -14.98 -17.62 17.05
C ASP A 19 -15.93 -16.88 16.09
N SER A 20 -15.44 -15.79 15.52
CA SER A 20 -16.21 -14.85 14.71
C SER A 20 -15.41 -14.38 13.50
N TYR A 21 -16.12 -14.08 12.43
CA TYR A 21 -15.56 -13.57 11.19
C TYR A 21 -15.67 -12.04 11.17
N TYR A 22 -14.54 -11.40 10.90
CA TYR A 22 -14.41 -9.95 10.77
C TYR A 22 -14.12 -9.57 9.32
N GLU A 23 -14.40 -8.32 8.99
CA GLU A 23 -14.09 -7.74 7.68
C GLU A 23 -12.98 -6.70 7.85
N GLY A 24 -11.90 -6.86 7.08
CA GLY A 24 -10.81 -5.90 6.97
C GLY A 24 -10.87 -5.19 5.62
N ILE A 25 -10.84 -3.85 5.65
CA ILE A 25 -10.69 -3.02 4.45
C ILE A 25 -9.32 -2.33 4.53
N MET A 26 -8.56 -2.39 3.45
CA MET A 26 -7.21 -1.82 3.42
C MET A 26 -7.13 -0.66 2.42
N PHE A 27 -6.48 0.43 2.84
CA PHE A 27 -6.22 1.62 2.04
C PHE A 27 -4.71 1.87 1.99
N PRO A 28 -4.15 2.20 0.82
CA PRO A 28 -2.76 2.61 0.76
C PRO A 28 -2.65 4.08 1.19
N LEU A 29 -1.58 4.42 1.91
CA LEU A 29 -1.24 5.78 2.29
C LEU A 29 0.12 6.17 1.72
N ASN A 30 0.21 7.32 1.05
CA ASN A 30 1.49 7.91 0.63
C ASN A 30 2.00 8.81 1.74
N VAL A 31 2.80 8.22 2.62
CA VAL A 31 3.41 8.90 3.75
C VAL A 31 4.63 9.69 3.26
N THR A 32 4.64 10.99 3.49
CA THR A 32 5.74 11.91 3.10
C THR A 32 6.54 12.43 4.28
N GLU A 33 6.01 12.25 5.50
CA GLU A 33 6.62 12.71 6.74
C GLU A 33 6.35 11.67 7.83
N GLU A 34 7.33 11.48 8.71
CA GLU A 34 7.26 10.60 9.85
C GLU A 34 7.55 11.40 11.13
N LEU A 35 6.65 11.32 12.10
CA LEU A 35 6.84 11.93 13.41
C LEU A 35 7.86 11.11 14.22
N GLY A 36 8.82 11.80 14.84
CA GLY A 36 9.81 11.17 15.72
C GLY A 36 9.20 10.59 17.00
N ASP A 37 8.15 11.24 17.53
CA ASP A 37 7.39 10.76 18.69
C ASP A 37 5.99 10.34 18.25
N TRP A 38 5.57 9.13 18.64
CA TRP A 38 4.21 8.66 18.46
C TRP A 38 3.70 7.87 19.67
N PRO A 39 2.38 7.85 19.94
CA PRO A 39 1.82 7.37 21.21
C PRO A 39 2.21 5.93 21.57
N GLU A 40 2.26 5.02 20.58
CA GLU A 40 2.53 3.59 20.80
C GLU A 40 4.00 3.19 20.66
N MET A 41 4.94 4.13 20.54
CA MET A 41 6.37 3.83 20.29
C MET A 41 7.02 2.96 21.37
N HIS A 42 6.51 3.02 22.60
CA HIS A 42 6.98 2.23 23.73
C HIS A 42 6.61 0.73 23.67
N VAL A 43 5.61 0.36 22.86
CA VAL A 43 5.10 -1.03 22.72
C VAL A 43 5.17 -1.56 21.30
N ARG A 44 5.50 -0.72 20.32
CA ARG A 44 5.58 -1.09 18.91
C ARG A 44 6.83 -0.55 18.27
N GLN A 45 7.48 -1.41 17.49
CA GLN A 45 8.55 -1.01 16.59
C GLN A 45 7.99 -0.64 15.23
N ARG A 46 8.58 0.39 14.63
CA ARG A 46 8.29 0.82 13.26
C ARG A 46 9.57 0.78 12.45
N LYS A 47 9.49 0.25 11.25
CA LYS A 47 10.60 0.20 10.29
C LYS A 47 10.08 0.38 8.88
N TRP A 48 10.83 1.13 8.09
CA TRP A 48 10.68 1.12 6.64
C TRP A 48 11.28 -0.17 6.11
N VAL A 49 10.54 -0.85 5.25
CA VAL A 49 10.93 -2.15 4.71
C VAL A 49 10.73 -2.16 3.21
N THR A 50 11.53 -2.98 2.53
CA THR A 50 11.32 -3.31 1.14
C THR A 50 10.03 -4.12 0.96
N VAL A 51 9.55 -4.17 -0.29
CA VAL A 51 8.39 -5.01 -0.64
C VAL A 51 8.65 -6.48 -0.33
N ALA A 52 9.88 -6.97 -0.49
CA ALA A 52 10.25 -8.35 -0.20
C ALA A 52 10.13 -8.66 1.30
N GLU A 53 10.76 -7.86 2.14
CA GLU A 53 10.69 -8.00 3.61
C GLU A 53 9.25 -7.86 4.11
N ALA A 54 8.46 -6.97 3.53
CA ALA A 54 7.05 -6.82 3.87
C ALA A 54 6.24 -8.10 3.55
N ARG A 55 6.52 -8.78 2.41
CA ARG A 55 5.86 -10.04 2.06
C ARG A 55 6.19 -11.15 3.06
N GLU A 56 7.43 -11.22 3.51
CA GLU A 56 7.89 -12.17 4.50
C GLU A 56 7.25 -11.93 5.87
N GLY A 57 7.14 -10.67 6.29
CA GLY A 57 6.50 -10.29 7.56
C GLY A 57 4.97 -10.43 7.59
N CYS A 58 4.31 -10.54 6.44
CA CYS A 58 2.85 -10.70 6.37
C CYS A 58 2.42 -12.11 6.81
N GLN A 59 1.78 -12.21 7.98
CA GLN A 59 1.32 -13.50 8.55
C GLN A 59 0.03 -14.02 7.91
N HIS A 60 -0.84 -13.12 7.42
CA HIS A 60 -2.13 -13.51 6.85
C HIS A 60 -2.12 -13.41 5.32
N PRO A 61 -2.70 -14.39 4.60
CA PRO A 61 -2.76 -14.37 3.13
C PRO A 61 -3.35 -13.08 2.55
N TRP A 62 -4.40 -12.55 3.20
CA TRP A 62 -5.06 -11.32 2.75
C TRP A 62 -4.13 -10.09 2.81
N MET A 63 -3.17 -10.06 3.74
CA MET A 63 -2.19 -8.96 3.81
C MET A 63 -1.20 -9.03 2.64
N LYS A 64 -0.74 -10.24 2.30
CA LYS A 64 0.11 -10.47 1.11
C LYS A 64 -0.62 -10.05 -0.16
N GLU A 65 -1.88 -10.46 -0.32
CA GLU A 65 -2.70 -10.04 -1.46
C GLU A 65 -2.88 -8.52 -1.54
N ALA A 66 -3.10 -7.84 -0.42
CA ALA A 66 -3.22 -6.39 -0.38
C ALA A 66 -1.92 -5.73 -0.86
N LEU A 67 -0.77 -6.22 -0.40
CA LEU A 67 0.55 -5.75 -0.81
C LEU A 67 0.79 -5.97 -2.32
N GLU A 68 0.46 -7.14 -2.86
CA GLU A 68 0.55 -7.40 -4.31
C GLU A 68 -0.29 -6.41 -5.13
N ARG A 69 -1.52 -6.14 -4.67
CA ARG A 69 -2.40 -5.18 -5.35
C ARG A 69 -1.82 -3.78 -5.35
N LEU A 70 -1.17 -3.36 -4.26
CA LEU A 70 -0.48 -2.08 -4.19
C LEU A 70 0.69 -2.02 -5.20
N VAL A 71 1.56 -3.03 -5.18
CA VAL A 71 2.72 -3.12 -6.09
C VAL A 71 2.28 -3.10 -7.57
N LYS A 72 1.22 -3.86 -7.91
CA LYS A 72 0.63 -3.86 -9.25
C LYS A 72 0.11 -2.49 -9.66
N ARG A 73 -0.54 -1.75 -8.75
CA ARG A 73 -1.01 -0.37 -9.02
C ARG A 73 0.15 0.57 -9.26
N LEU A 74 1.18 0.54 -8.41
CA LEU A 74 2.35 1.40 -8.53
C LEU A 74 3.12 1.14 -9.83
N SER A 75 3.32 -0.13 -10.20
CA SER A 75 3.98 -0.49 -11.46
C SER A 75 3.16 -0.11 -12.70
N SER A 76 1.82 -0.14 -12.61
CA SER A 76 0.93 0.29 -13.70
C SER A 76 0.88 1.82 -13.84
N SER A 77 0.93 2.56 -12.74
CA SER A 77 1.01 4.02 -12.74
C SER A 77 2.32 4.52 -13.36
N CYS A 78 3.43 3.83 -13.11
CA CYS A 78 4.72 4.16 -13.71
C CYS A 78 4.68 4.06 -15.25
N ARG A 79 4.05 3.01 -15.80
CA ARG A 79 3.93 2.82 -17.26
C ARG A 79 3.11 3.90 -17.97
N ARG A 80 2.19 4.56 -17.26
CA ARG A 80 1.37 5.64 -17.84
C ARG A 80 2.09 7.00 -17.91
N ARG A 81 3.18 7.18 -17.16
CA ARG A 81 3.98 8.42 -17.21
C ARG A 81 5.06 8.41 -18.28
N SER A 82 5.47 7.24 -18.76
CA SER A 82 6.47 7.07 -19.82
C SER A 82 5.92 7.23 -21.25
N SER A 83 4.65 7.62 -21.43
CA SER A 83 4.03 7.81 -22.76
C SER A 83 3.64 9.25 -23.08
N SER A 84 4.22 10.25 -22.38
CA SER A 84 4.06 11.67 -22.75
C SER A 84 5.43 12.31 -22.93
N SER A 85 6.13 11.89 -24.00
CA SER A 85 7.28 12.61 -24.58
C SER A 85 7.54 12.03 -25.98
N THR A 86 6.75 12.45 -26.96
CA THR A 86 7.14 12.48 -28.37
C THR A 86 6.58 13.80 -28.93
N THR A 87 7.31 14.89 -28.74
CA THR A 87 8.23 15.49 -29.73
C THR A 87 7.47 16.35 -30.73
N THR A 88 7.52 17.65 -30.45
CA THR A 88 7.48 18.75 -31.41
C THR A 88 8.21 18.37 -32.70
N ILE A 89 7.52 18.52 -33.83
CA ILE A 89 8.17 18.88 -35.08
C ILE A 89 7.44 20.10 -35.61
N ALA A 90 8.11 21.24 -35.50
CA ALA A 90 7.88 22.36 -36.38
C ALA A 90 8.48 22.00 -37.74
N ALA A 91 7.74 22.21 -38.82
CA ALA A 91 8.30 22.37 -40.15
C ALA A 91 7.31 23.17 -41.02
N SER A 92 7.81 24.35 -41.41
CA SER A 92 7.56 25.18 -42.60
C SER A 92 6.17 25.27 -43.21
#